data_AF-A0A3R7B358-F1
#
_entry.id   AF-A0A3R7B358-F1
#
_cell.length_a   1.000
_cell.length_b   1.000
_cell.length_c   1.000
_cell.angle_alpha   90.00
_cell.angle_beta   90.00
_cell.angle_gamma   90.00
#
_symmetry.space_group_name_H-M   'P 1'
#
loop_
_entity.id
_entity.type
_entity.pdbx_description
1 polymer ?
#
loop_
_entity_poly.entity_id
_entity_poly.type
_entity_poly.pdbx_seq_one_letter_code
_entity_poly.pdbx_strand_id
1 'polypeptide(L)'
;MKVSLWRHELKTHWLYLSCIFAGLCFGAWPVIMKASELTPPMRAFLLSITTAGVAFVTMIPETTHHTTGIRWQLLLIPLAAGLVNGFGTLAFTKIISEKTDLGRLVFLVLSVQLLSTAVGSAWLFGEPFPQKKIIGAIIVAIGLKFLL
;
A
#
# COMPACT_ATOMS: atom_id res chain seq x y z
N MET A 1 3.18 -31.65 17.88
CA MET A 1 4.07 -30.47 18.07
C MET A 1 4.84 -30.07 16.80
N LYS A 2 5.46 -30.99 16.03
CA LYS A 2 6.19 -30.63 14.77
C LYS A 2 5.31 -30.04 13.65
N VAL A 3 4.07 -30.51 13.50
CA VAL A 3 3.16 -30.06 12.42
C VAL A 3 2.68 -28.61 12.61
N SER A 4 2.56 -28.11 13.85
CA SER A 4 2.16 -26.71 14.09
C SER A 4 3.31 -25.73 13.86
N LEU A 5 4.55 -26.12 14.20
CA LEU A 5 5.76 -25.34 13.89
C LEU A 5 5.96 -25.18 12.38
N TRP A 6 5.81 -26.27 11.62
CA TRP A 6 5.96 -26.23 10.16
C TRP A 6 4.92 -25.34 9.47
N ARG A 7 3.64 -25.37 9.91
CA ARG A 7 2.61 -24.46 9.37
C ARG A 7 2.87 -23.00 9.72
N HIS A 8 3.43 -22.72 10.90
CA HIS A 8 3.76 -21.35 11.30
C HIS A 8 4.90 -20.80 10.43
N GLU A 9 5.97 -21.56 10.23
CA GLU A 9 7.07 -21.16 9.34
C GLU A 9 6.60 -20.94 7.90
N LEU A 10 5.76 -21.83 7.36
CA LEU A 10 5.24 -21.69 6.00
C LEU A 10 4.41 -20.40 5.82
N LYS A 11 3.58 -20.07 6.81
CA LYS A 11 2.81 -18.80 6.81
C LYS A 11 3.72 -17.59 6.86
N THR A 12 4.76 -17.61 7.68
CA THR A 12 5.70 -16.50 7.80
C THR A 12 6.48 -16.28 6.49
N HIS A 13 6.95 -17.34 5.84
CA HIS A 13 7.61 -17.22 4.53
C HIS A 13 6.66 -16.66 3.46
N TRP A 14 5.41 -17.11 3.43
CA TRP A 14 4.40 -16.60 2.52
C TRP A 14 4.12 -15.10 2.71
N LEU A 15 4.07 -14.64 3.96
CA LEU A 15 3.91 -13.21 4.27
C LEU A 15 5.09 -12.38 3.73
N TYR A 16 6.32 -12.83 3.93
CA TYR A 16 7.49 -12.12 3.39
C TYR A 16 7.50 -12.06 1.86
N LEU A 17 7.15 -13.16 1.19
CA LEU A 17 7.01 -13.18 -0.26
C LEU A 17 5.91 -12.22 -0.75
N SER A 18 4.79 -12.16 -0.02
CA SER A 18 3.70 -11.23 -0.32
C SER A 18 4.15 -9.77 -0.18
N CYS A 19 4.96 -9.45 0.83
CA CYS A 19 5.54 -8.11 0.98
C CYS A 19 6.47 -7.73 -0.18
N ILE A 20 7.33 -8.65 -0.62
CA ILE A 20 8.24 -8.44 -1.76
C ILE A 20 7.42 -8.21 -3.03
N PHE A 21 6.46 -9.08 -3.30
CA PHE A 21 5.59 -8.98 -4.46
C PHE A 21 4.80 -7.66 -4.47
N ALA A 22 4.20 -7.29 -3.34
CA ALA A 22 3.50 -6.02 -3.19
C ALA A 22 4.45 -4.84 -3.47
N GLY A 23 5.67 -4.84 -2.91
CA GLY A 23 6.68 -3.81 -3.17
C GLY A 23 7.01 -3.66 -4.65
N LEU A 24 7.18 -4.77 -5.37
CA LEU A 24 7.41 -4.75 -6.82
C LEU A 24 6.23 -4.17 -7.59
N CYS A 25 5.00 -4.59 -7.27
CA CYS A 25 3.79 -4.05 -7.90
C CYS A 25 3.65 -2.54 -7.64
N PHE A 26 3.80 -2.11 -6.38
CA PHE A 26 3.70 -0.70 -5.97
C PHE A 26 4.81 0.18 -6.57
N GLY A 27 6.00 -0.37 -6.80
CA GLY A 27 7.10 0.32 -7.48
C GLY A 27 6.98 0.36 -9.01
N ALA A 28 6.41 -0.66 -9.63
CA ALA A 28 6.31 -0.76 -11.09
C ALA A 28 5.17 0.07 -11.68
N TRP A 29 4.00 0.09 -11.03
CA TRP A 29 2.82 0.74 -11.62
C TRP A 29 2.99 2.25 -11.91
N PRO A 30 3.72 3.07 -11.13
CA PRO A 30 3.92 4.48 -11.45
C PRO A 30 4.71 4.67 -12.74
N VAL A 31 5.67 3.77 -13.01
CA VAL A 31 6.47 3.77 -14.24
C VAL A 31 5.58 3.43 -15.44
N ILE A 32 4.75 2.40 -15.32
CA ILE A 32 3.78 1.99 -16.35
C ILE A 32 2.79 3.14 -16.61
N MET A 33 2.27 3.78 -15.55
CA MET A 33 1.36 4.91 -15.68
C MET A 33 2.02 6.14 -16.31
N LYS A 34 3.29 6.43 -16.01
CA LYS A 34 4.02 7.52 -16.67
C LYS A 34 4.12 7.29 -18.18
N ALA A 35 4.43 6.04 -18.58
CA ALA A 35 4.54 5.63 -19.97
C ALA A 35 3.20 5.65 -20.74
N SER A 36 2.06 5.64 -20.05
CA SER A 36 0.74 5.66 -20.70
C SER A 36 0.38 6.98 -21.39
N GLU A 37 1.10 8.08 -21.09
CA GLU A 37 0.82 9.44 -21.58
C GLU A 37 -0.61 9.97 -21.33
N LEU A 38 -1.41 9.24 -20.54
CA LEU A 38 -2.77 9.63 -20.17
C LEU A 38 -2.78 10.84 -19.23
N THR A 39 -3.90 11.56 -19.20
CA THR A 39 -4.12 12.64 -18.23
C THR A 39 -4.21 12.10 -16.80
N PRO A 40 -3.86 12.88 -15.76
CA PRO A 40 -3.92 12.42 -14.37
C PRO A 40 -5.29 11.86 -13.93
N PRO A 41 -6.43 12.49 -14.28
CA PRO A 41 -7.74 11.94 -13.93
C PRO A 41 -8.01 10.59 -14.61
N MET A 42 -7.62 10.43 -15.88
CA MET A 42 -7.78 9.17 -16.61
C MET A 42 -6.94 8.04 -15.99
N ARG A 43 -5.69 8.32 -15.60
CA ARG A 43 -4.83 7.36 -14.89
C ARG A 43 -5.47 6.91 -13.57
N ALA A 44 -5.97 7.85 -12.78
CA ALA A 44 -6.60 7.55 -11.50
C ALA A 44 -7.88 6.71 -11.67
N PHE A 45 -8.70 7.06 -12.67
CA PHE A 45 -9.91 6.32 -13.00
C PHE A 45 -9.61 4.88 -13.44
N LEU A 46 -8.70 4.70 -14.42
CA LEU A 46 -8.34 3.38 -14.93
C LEU A 46 -7.64 2.51 -13.87
N LEU A 47 -6.79 3.10 -13.02
CA LEU A 47 -6.20 2.38 -11.90
C LEU A 47 -7.28 1.89 -10.93
N SER A 48 -8.24 2.75 -10.62
CA SER A 48 -9.29 2.46 -9.63
C SER A 48 -10.25 1.38 -10.14
N ILE A 49 -10.69 1.43 -11.40
CA ILE A 49 -11.60 0.43 -11.97
C ILE A 49 -10.93 -0.94 -12.12
N THR A 50 -9.67 -0.99 -12.54
CA THR A 50 -8.91 -2.24 -12.65
C THR A 50 -8.63 -2.85 -11.28
N THR A 51 -8.27 -2.03 -10.29
CA THR A 51 -8.08 -2.47 -8.90
C THR A 51 -9.38 -3.02 -8.31
N ALA A 52 -10.52 -2.34 -8.53
CA ALA A 52 -11.82 -2.80 -8.08
C ALA A 52 -12.20 -4.15 -8.72
N GLY A 53 -11.94 -4.31 -10.03
CA GLY A 53 -12.16 -5.57 -10.73
C GLY A 53 -11.34 -6.74 -10.16
N VAL A 54 -10.04 -6.52 -9.91
CA VAL A 54 -9.17 -7.54 -9.28
C VAL A 54 -9.65 -7.88 -7.87
N ALA A 55 -9.99 -6.88 -7.06
CA ALA A 55 -10.52 -7.11 -5.71
C ALA A 55 -11.83 -7.91 -5.74
N PHE A 56 -12.73 -7.62 -6.68
CA PHE A 56 -13.98 -8.35 -6.82
C PHE A 56 -13.77 -9.84 -7.13
N VAL A 57 -12.80 -10.19 -7.99
CA VAL A 57 -12.46 -11.59 -8.29
C VAL A 57 -12.03 -12.34 -7.01
N THR A 58 -11.31 -11.68 -6.11
CA THR A 58 -10.87 -12.30 -4.84
C THR A 58 -12.01 -12.52 -3.84
N MET A 59 -13.18 -11.88 -4.03
CA MET A 59 -14.36 -12.11 -3.20
C MET A 59 -15.15 -13.35 -3.63
N ILE A 60 -14.98 -13.82 -4.88
CA ILE A 60 -15.73 -14.96 -5.43
C ILE A 60 -15.50 -16.26 -4.63
N PRO A 61 -14.27 -16.61 -4.19
CA PRO A 61 -14.03 -17.85 -3.44
C PRO A 61 -14.47 -17.81 -1.96
N GLU A 62 -14.54 -16.64 -1.32
CA GLU A 62 -14.82 -16.52 0.13
C GLU A 62 -16.32 -16.48 0.47
N THR A 63 -17.19 -16.26 -0.52
CA THR A 63 -18.64 -16.19 -0.32
C THR A 63 -19.30 -17.54 0.00
N THR A 64 -18.58 -18.65 -0.16
CA THR A 64 -19.11 -20.01 0.08
C THR A 64 -19.04 -20.48 1.53
N HIS A 65 -18.27 -19.82 2.42
CA HIS A 65 -18.06 -20.31 3.79
C HIS A 65 -18.31 -19.32 4.93
N HIS A 66 -18.44 -18.02 4.66
CA HIS A 66 -18.72 -17.02 5.70
C HIS A 66 -19.70 -15.94 5.22
N THR A 67 -20.99 -16.29 5.11
CA THR A 67 -22.07 -15.31 5.05
C THR A 67 -22.44 -14.83 6.46
N THR A 68 -21.49 -14.21 7.15
CA THR A 68 -21.84 -13.33 8.27
C THR A 68 -22.44 -12.06 7.68
N GLY A 69 -23.67 -11.72 8.09
CA GLY A 69 -24.41 -10.57 7.57
C GLY A 69 -23.55 -9.30 7.60
N ILE A 70 -23.48 -8.62 6.46
CA ILE A 70 -22.71 -7.37 6.31
C ILE A 70 -23.30 -6.34 7.27
N ARG A 71 -22.55 -6.02 8.33
CA ARG A 71 -22.92 -4.92 9.24
C ARG A 71 -22.52 -3.62 8.56
N TRP A 72 -23.50 -2.81 8.15
CA TRP A 72 -23.28 -1.50 7.52
C TRP A 72 -22.29 -0.60 8.27
N GLN A 73 -22.29 -0.69 9.61
CA GLN A 73 -21.35 0.02 10.48
C GLN A 73 -19.88 -0.36 10.23
N LEU A 74 -19.61 -1.63 9.89
CA LEU A 74 -18.26 -2.13 9.57
C LEU A 74 -17.82 -1.77 8.15
N LEU A 75 -18.75 -1.36 7.27
CA LEU A 75 -18.41 -0.88 5.93
C LEU A 75 -17.87 0.55 5.92
N LEU A 76 -18.18 1.36 6.93
CA LEU A 76 -17.78 2.77 6.98
C LEU A 76 -16.26 2.95 7.06
N ILE A 77 -15.56 2.05 7.77
CA ILE A 77 -14.11 2.09 7.94
C ILE A 77 -13.37 1.84 6.60
N PRO A 78 -13.62 0.74 5.86
CA PRO A 78 -12.99 0.52 4.57
C PRO A 78 -13.40 1.56 3.52
N LEU A 79 -14.63 2.11 3.59
CA LEU A 79 -15.04 3.21 2.73
C LEU A 79 -14.24 4.49 3.00
N ALA A 80 -14.04 4.86 4.26
CA ALA A 80 -13.21 6.00 4.63
C ALA A 80 -11.75 5.80 4.17
N ALA A 81 -11.19 4.60 4.38
CA ALA A 81 -9.86 4.26 3.89
C ALA A 81 -9.78 4.34 2.34
N GLY A 82 -10.82 3.89 1.64
CA GLY A 82 -10.94 4.00 0.18
C GLY A 82 -10.95 5.45 -0.30
N LEU A 83 -11.64 6.36 0.39
CA LEU A 83 -11.63 7.79 0.08
C LEU A 83 -10.23 8.41 0.26
N VAL A 84 -9.56 8.12 1.37
CA VAL A 84 -8.19 8.59 1.62
C VAL A 84 -7.25 8.08 0.53
N ASN A 85 -7.36 6.80 0.16
CA ASN A 85 -6.58 6.22 -0.93
C ASN A 85 -6.90 6.85 -2.29
N GLY A 86 -8.17 7.20 -2.55
CA GLY A 86 -8.59 7.89 -3.77
C GLY A 86 -7.95 9.27 -3.90
N PHE A 87 -7.98 10.07 -2.84
CA PHE A 87 -7.29 11.38 -2.82
C PHE A 87 -5.78 11.24 -2.98
N GLY A 88 -5.17 10.27 -2.29
CA GLY A 88 -3.74 9.96 -2.45
C GLY A 88 -3.40 9.57 -3.89
N THR A 89 -4.24 8.75 -4.52
CA THR A 89 -4.09 8.34 -5.92
C THR A 89 -4.17 9.53 -6.87
N LEU A 90 -5.14 10.43 -6.70
CA LEU A 90 -5.26 11.64 -7.53
C LEU A 90 -4.04 12.56 -7.40
N ALA A 91 -3.56 12.77 -6.17
CA ALA A 91 -2.34 13.55 -5.94
C ALA A 91 -1.12 12.87 -6.59
N PHE A 92 -1.03 11.54 -6.50
CA PHE A 92 0.10 10.80 -7.01
C PHE A 92 0.09 10.67 -8.54
N THR A 93 -1.05 10.52 -9.19
CA THR A 93 -1.11 10.54 -10.67
C THR A 93 -0.73 11.91 -11.24
N LYS A 94 -1.02 12.99 -10.50
CA LYS A 94 -0.52 14.34 -10.85
C LYS A 94 1.01 14.39 -10.77
N ILE A 95 1.60 13.90 -9.68
CA ILE A 95 3.06 13.79 -9.51
C ILE A 95 3.70 12.99 -10.66
N ILE A 96 3.10 11.87 -11.05
CA ILE A 96 3.60 11.01 -12.14
C ILE A 96 3.58 11.74 -13.50
N SER A 97 2.65 12.69 -13.69
CA SER A 97 2.54 13.50 -14.90
C SER A 97 3.55 14.65 -14.97
N GLU A 98 4.26 14.97 -13.88
CA GLU A 98 5.28 16.02 -13.89
C GLU A 98 6.51 15.60 -14.72
N LYS A 99 7.13 16.59 -15.38
CA LYS A 99 8.36 16.39 -16.18
C LYS A 99 9.62 16.21 -15.31
N THR A 100 9.50 16.35 -13.99
CA THR A 100 10.57 16.14 -13.02
C THR A 100 10.96 14.66 -12.93
N ASP A 101 12.12 14.42 -12.29
CA ASP A 101 12.57 13.08 -11.91
C ASP A 101 11.50 12.35 -11.09
N LEU A 102 10.92 11.31 -11.71
CA LEU A 102 9.89 10.48 -11.11
C LEU A 102 10.45 9.72 -9.91
N GLY A 103 11.69 9.22 -10.00
CA GLY A 103 12.31 8.41 -8.96
C GLY A 103 12.39 9.18 -7.65
N ARG A 104 12.84 10.44 -7.72
CA ARG A 104 12.88 11.37 -6.60
C ARG A 104 11.51 11.57 -5.92
N LEU A 105 10.48 11.88 -6.71
CA LEU A 105 9.15 12.19 -6.17
C LEU A 105 8.45 10.94 -5.61
N VAL A 106 8.59 9.78 -6.28
CA VAL A 106 8.08 8.50 -5.79
C VAL A 106 8.78 8.11 -4.49
N PHE A 107 10.10 8.29 -4.39
CA PHE A 107 10.83 7.98 -3.17
C PHE A 107 10.40 8.85 -1.99
N LEU A 108 10.12 10.13 -2.22
CA LEU A 108 9.54 11.02 -1.21
C LEU A 108 8.17 10.51 -0.73
N VAL A 109 7.28 10.13 -1.66
CA VAL A 109 5.95 9.59 -1.32
C VAL A 109 6.08 8.31 -0.49
N LEU A 110 6.93 7.36 -0.90
CA LEU A 110 7.14 6.11 -0.16
C LEU A 110 7.70 6.34 1.25
N SER A 111 8.58 7.33 1.40
CA SER A 111 9.15 7.68 2.70
C SER A 111 8.10 8.29 3.63
N VAL A 112 7.26 9.20 3.13
CA VAL A 112 6.14 9.76 3.90
C VAL A 112 5.13 8.66 4.25
N GLN A 113 4.84 7.73 3.35
CA GLN A 113 3.95 6.60 3.59
C GLN A 113 4.49 5.69 4.70
N LEU A 114 5.79 5.38 4.68
CA LEU A 114 6.42 4.56 5.73
C LEU A 114 6.35 5.24 7.10
N LEU A 115 6.71 6.53 7.17
CA LEU A 115 6.68 7.29 8.42
C LEU A 115 5.26 7.44 8.97
N SER A 116 4.30 7.82 8.14
CA SER A 116 2.90 7.97 8.55
C SER A 116 2.28 6.65 9.02
N THR A 117 2.60 5.53 8.35
CA THR A 117 2.15 4.20 8.78
C THR A 117 2.74 3.83 10.13
N ALA A 118 4.04 4.06 10.33
CA ALA A 118 4.73 3.71 11.57
C ALA A 118 4.23 4.55 12.77
N VAL A 119 4.01 5.85 12.58
CA VAL A 119 3.43 6.74 13.61
C VAL A 119 1.97 6.38 13.86
N GLY A 120 1.19 6.18 12.80
CA GLY A 120 -0.22 5.84 12.88
C GLY A 120 -0.46 4.50 13.60
N SER A 121 0.37 3.47 13.34
CA SER A 121 0.22 2.18 13.98
C SER A 121 0.55 2.23 15.47
N ALA A 122 1.58 2.99 15.85
CA ALA A 122 1.90 3.23 17.25
C ALA A 122 0.79 4.01 17.97
N TRP A 123 0.25 5.04 17.33
CA TRP A 123 -0.76 5.92 17.95
C TRP A 123 -2.14 5.28 18.06
N LEU A 124 -2.61 4.61 17.01
CA LEU A 124 -3.97 4.08 16.95
C LEU A 124 -4.11 2.66 17.51
N PHE A 125 -3.07 1.83 17.37
CA PHE A 125 -3.10 0.43 17.80
C PHE A 125 -2.20 0.14 19.00
N GLY A 126 -1.52 1.16 19.55
CA GLY A 126 -0.61 1.01 20.67
C GLY A 126 0.59 0.12 20.37
N GLU A 127 0.94 -0.05 19.08
CA GLU A 127 2.05 -0.91 18.71
C GLU A 127 3.36 -0.37 19.28
N PRO A 128 4.22 -1.23 19.86
CA PRO A 128 5.52 -0.79 20.30
C PRO A 128 6.30 -0.22 19.13
N PHE A 129 6.98 0.90 19.40
CA PHE A 129 7.90 1.55 18.48
C PHE A 129 9.35 1.21 18.87
N PRO A 130 9.81 -0.03 18.61
CA PRO A 130 11.13 -0.46 19.06
C PRO A 130 12.21 0.41 18.41
N GLN A 131 13.36 0.51 19.08
CA GLN A 131 14.51 1.29 18.61
C GLN A 131 14.90 0.98 17.15
N LYS A 132 14.69 -0.24 16.68
CA LYS A 132 14.89 -0.64 15.28
C LYS A 132 14.01 0.13 14.28
N LYS A 133 12.75 0.42 14.62
CA LYS A 133 11.85 1.25 13.80
C LYS A 133 12.34 2.72 13.77
N ILE A 134 12.85 3.23 14.89
CA ILE A 134 13.45 4.58 14.98
C ILE A 134 14.69 4.67 14.07
N ILE A 135 15.60 3.70 14.16
CA ILE A 135 16.80 3.64 13.31
C ILE A 135 16.40 3.57 11.83
N GLY A 136 15.41 2.74 11.48
CA GLY A 136 14.88 2.66 10.12
C GLY A 136 14.33 4.01 9.62
N ALA A 137 13.55 4.71 10.44
CA ALA A 137 13.02 6.03 10.11
C ALA A 137 14.13 7.07 9.89
N ILE A 138 15.18 7.05 10.72
CA ILE A 138 16.36 7.92 10.56
C ILE A 138 17.09 7.61 9.26
N ILE A 139 17.30 6.33 8.94
CA ILE A 139 17.95 5.92 7.69
C ILE A 139 17.15 6.42 6.48
N VAL A 140 15.82 6.32 6.51
CA VAL A 140 14.96 6.83 5.44
C VAL A 140 15.06 8.34 5.31
N ALA A 141 15.08 9.09 6.43
CA ALA A 141 15.26 10.53 6.42
C ALA A 141 16.64 10.95 5.86
N ILE A 142 17.70 10.22 6.21
CA ILE A 142 19.04 10.44 5.65
C ILE A 142 19.06 10.11 4.15
N GLY A 143 18.48 8.97 3.75
CA GLY A 143 18.37 8.58 2.34
C GLY A 143 17.64 9.62 1.50
N LEU A 144 16.55 10.20 2.04
CA LEU A 144 15.84 11.30 1.40
C LEU A 144 16.74 12.51 1.13
N LYS A 145 17.63 12.88 2.06
CA LYS A 145 18.58 13.99 1.86
C LYS A 145 19.53 13.76 0.68
N PHE A 146 19.88 12.52 0.37
CA PHE A 146 20.75 12.20 -0.75
C PHE A 146 20.01 12.05 -2.09
N LEU A 147 18.70 11.84 -2.05
CA LEU A 147 17.85 11.63 -3.22
C LEU A 147 17.06 12.87 -3.64
N LEU A 148 16.90 13.85 -2.74
CA LEU A 148 16.29 15.18 -2.97
C LEU A 148 17.37 16.24 -3.19
#